data_AF-A0A4S0JYB3-F1
#
_entry.id   AF-A0A4S0JYB3-F1
#
_cell.length_a   1.000
_cell.length_b   1.000
_cell.length_c   1.000
_cell.angle_alpha   90.00
_cell.angle_beta   90.00
_cell.angle_gamma   90.00
#
_symmetry.space_group_name_H-M   'P 1'
#
loop_
_entity.id
_entity.type
_entity.pdbx_description
1 polymer ?
#
loop_
_entity_poly.entity_id
_entity_poly.type
_entity_poly.pdbx_seq_one_letter_code
_entity_poly.pdbx_strand_id
1 'polypeptide(L)'
;MTEPATPPEHLRRSLSNRHLQLIAIGGAIGTGLFMGSGKTISLAGPSIIFVYLIIGAMLFFVMRAMGELLLSNLQYKSFID
;
A
#
# COMPACT_ATOMS: atom_id res chain seq x y z
N MET A 1 30.69 -20.90 -28.46
CA MET A 1 30.27 -20.99 -27.05
C MET A 1 29.11 -20.02 -26.89
N THR A 2 27.87 -20.52 -26.93
CA THR A 2 26.66 -19.68 -26.80
C THR A 2 25.82 -20.32 -25.70
N GLU A 3 25.74 -19.66 -24.54
CA GLU A 3 24.88 -20.08 -23.44
C GLU A 3 23.40 -19.99 -23.87
N PRO A 4 22.56 -21.02 -23.63
CA PRO A 4 21.13 -20.91 -23.83
C PRO A 4 20.55 -20.00 -22.75
N ALA A 5 19.97 -18.87 -23.16
CA ALA A 5 19.23 -17.97 -22.28
C ALA A 5 18.01 -18.71 -21.70
N THR A 6 17.96 -18.84 -20.37
CA THR A 6 16.85 -19.42 -19.62
C THR A 6 15.58 -18.61 -19.90
N PRO A 7 14.43 -19.24 -20.25
CA PRO A 7 13.19 -18.52 -20.46
C PRO A 7 12.80 -17.75 -19.18
N PRO A 8 12.21 -16.55 -19.29
CA PRO A 8 11.84 -15.76 -18.13
C PRO A 8 10.88 -16.56 -17.25
N GLU A 9 11.25 -16.81 -16.00
CA GLU A 9 10.35 -17.45 -15.03
C GLU A 9 9.06 -16.62 -14.92
N HIS A 10 7.97 -17.20 -15.40
CA HIS A 10 6.66 -16.57 -15.38
C HIS A 10 6.13 -16.66 -13.95
N LEU A 11 6.14 -15.54 -13.21
CA LEU A 11 5.58 -15.44 -11.87
C LEU A 11 4.16 -16.02 -11.85
N ARG A 12 3.94 -17.11 -11.10
CA ARG A 12 2.59 -17.62 -10.87
C ARG A 12 1.80 -16.58 -10.08
N ARG A 13 0.82 -15.95 -10.72
CA ARG A 13 -0.21 -15.14 -10.04
C ARG A 13 -1.12 -16.05 -9.21
N SER A 14 -0.64 -16.47 -8.04
CA SER A 14 -1.40 -17.25 -7.05
C SER A 14 -1.81 -16.40 -5.83
N LEU A 15 -1.65 -15.09 -5.92
CA LEU A 15 -1.96 -14.16 -4.83
C LEU A 15 -3.47 -13.88 -4.81
N SER A 16 -4.17 -14.64 -3.97
CA SER A 16 -5.59 -14.41 -3.68
C SER A 16 -5.82 -13.05 -3.01
N ASN A 17 -7.01 -12.48 -3.17
CA ASN A 17 -7.43 -11.22 -2.54
C ASN A 17 -7.11 -11.17 -1.03
N ARG A 18 -7.24 -12.31 -0.34
CA ARG A 18 -6.91 -12.41 1.09
C ARG A 18 -5.42 -12.21 1.37
N HIS A 19 -4.53 -12.79 0.56
CA HIS A 19 -3.10 -12.58 0.72
C HIS A 19 -2.72 -11.13 0.47
N LEU A 20 -3.34 -10.48 -0.53
CA LEU A 20 -3.09 -9.07 -0.82
C LEU A 20 -3.55 -8.16 0.33
N GLN A 21 -4.72 -8.43 0.92
CA GLN A 21 -5.17 -7.71 2.12
C GLN A 21 -4.22 -7.92 3.30
N LEU A 22 -3.76 -9.15 3.54
CA LEU A 22 -2.81 -9.44 4.63
C LEU A 22 -1.48 -8.71 4.43
N ILE A 23 -0.97 -8.62 3.20
CA ILE A 23 0.23 -7.83 2.87
C ILE A 23 -0.01 -6.35 3.15
N ALA A 24 -1.15 -5.80 2.71
CA ALA A 24 -1.49 -4.40 2.94
C ALA A 24 -1.63 -4.07 4.44
N ILE A 25 -2.34 -4.90 5.20
CA ILE A 25 -2.50 -4.75 6.66
C ILE A 25 -1.15 -4.87 7.37
N GLY A 26 -0.34 -5.87 6.99
CA GLY A 26 0.98 -6.10 7.56
C GLY A 26 1.93 -4.91 7.35
N GLY A 27 1.94 -4.34 6.15
CA GLY A 27 2.73 -3.13 5.86
C GLY A 27 2.23 -1.90 6.62
N ALA A 28 0.92 -1.66 6.63
CA ALA A 28 0.31 -0.52 7.29
C ALA A 28 0.51 -0.53 8.82
N ILE A 29 0.36 -1.69 9.47
CA ILE A 29 0.56 -1.81 10.93
C ILE A 29 2.07 -1.85 11.26
N GLY A 30 2.87 -2.60 10.50
CA GLY A 30 4.29 -2.81 10.76
C GLY A 30 5.13 -1.54 10.66
N THR A 31 5.33 -1.01 9.45
CA THR A 31 6.13 0.21 9.26
C THR A 31 5.32 1.47 9.50
N GLY A 32 4.03 1.48 9.10
CA GLY A 32 3.18 2.67 9.24
C GLY A 32 2.88 3.03 10.69
N LEU A 33 2.21 2.14 11.42
CA LEU A 33 1.81 2.40 12.81
C LEU A 33 2.99 2.24 13.77
N PHE A 34 3.69 1.10 13.79
CA PHE A 34 4.69 0.85 14.84
C PHE A 34 5.97 1.69 14.70
N MET A 35 6.53 1.83 13.50
CA MET A 35 7.75 2.63 13.30
C MET A 35 7.48 4.14 13.41
N GLY A 36 6.33 4.61 12.90
CA GLY A 36 5.98 6.02 12.88
C GLY A 36 5.37 6.57 14.18
N SER A 37 4.67 5.73 14.95
CA SER A 37 3.91 6.21 16.12
C SER A 37 4.78 6.63 17.30
N GLY A 38 5.93 5.99 17.56
CA GLY A 38 6.75 6.30 18.75
C GLY A 38 7.14 7.78 18.87
N LYS A 39 7.66 8.37 17.78
CA LYS A 39 8.00 9.80 17.73
C LYS A 39 6.76 10.69 17.70
N THR A 40 5.73 10.29 16.97
CA THR A 40 4.51 11.07 16.77
C THR A 40 3.69 11.17 18.06
N ILE A 41 3.58 10.07 18.82
CA ILE A 41 2.91 10.02 20.13
C ILE A 41 3.61 10.95 21.13
N SER A 42 4.95 10.93 21.16
CA SER A 42 5.72 11.82 22.04
C SER A 42 5.52 13.31 21.72
N LEU A 43 5.28 13.66 20.46
CA LEU A 43 5.10 15.04 20.01
C LEU A 43 3.64 15.52 20.18
N ALA A 44 2.66 14.68 19.81
CA ALA A 44 1.24 15.05 19.79
C ALA A 44 0.51 14.77 21.11
N GLY A 45 1.05 13.90 21.97
CA GLY A 45 0.42 13.51 23.22
C GLY A 45 -0.98 12.90 23.02
N PRO A 46 -1.93 13.10 23.94
CA PRO A 46 -3.28 12.52 23.85
C PRO A 46 -4.05 12.94 22.59
N SER A 47 -3.69 14.07 21.97
CA SER A 47 -4.36 14.60 20.78
C SER A 47 -4.06 13.81 19.50
N ILE A 48 -3.15 12.84 19.54
CA ILE A 48 -2.78 12.04 18.37
C ILE A 48 -3.95 11.30 17.73
N ILE A 49 -4.98 10.98 18.50
CA ILE A 49 -6.22 10.37 17.99
C ILE A 49 -6.89 11.29 16.97
N PHE A 50 -6.96 12.60 17.24
CA PHE A 50 -7.52 13.57 16.30
C PHE A 50 -6.66 13.72 15.04
N VAL A 51 -5.33 13.70 15.20
CA VAL A 51 -4.39 13.73 14.09
C VAL A 51 -4.58 12.53 13.17
N TYR A 52 -4.63 11.32 13.73
CA TYR A 52 -4.89 10.10 12.94
C TYR A 52 -6.28 10.10 12.30
N LEU A 53 -7.30 10.65 12.96
CA LEU A 53 -8.65 10.72 12.42
C LEU A 53 -8.73 11.66 11.20
N ILE A 54 -8.13 12.85 11.29
CA ILE A 54 -8.13 13.82 10.19
C ILE A 54 -7.28 13.33 9.02
N ILE A 55 -6.05 12.89 9.30
CA ILE A 55 -5.15 12.37 8.25
C ILE A 55 -5.73 11.10 7.64
N GLY A 56 -6.27 10.20 8.46
CA GLY A 56 -6.92 8.97 8.01
C GLY A 56 -8.13 9.24 7.12
N ALA A 57 -8.96 10.23 7.46
CA ALA A 57 -10.07 10.65 6.61
C ALA A 57 -9.59 11.17 5.24
N MET A 58 -8.55 12.00 5.21
CA MET A 58 -7.96 12.49 3.95
C MET A 58 -7.38 11.35 3.12
N LEU A 59 -6.63 10.42 3.74
CA LEU A 59 -6.08 9.25 3.06
C LEU A 59 -7.18 8.31 2.54
N PHE A 60 -8.30 8.19 3.25
CA PHE A 60 -9.45 7.42 2.76
C PHE A 60 -10.00 7.98 1.45
N PHE A 61 -10.15 9.30 1.33
CA PHE A 61 -10.58 9.93 0.08
C PHE A 61 -9.57 9.73 -1.06
N VAL A 62 -8.27 9.82 -0.77
CA VAL A 62 -7.23 9.55 -1.76
C VAL A 62 -7.31 8.10 -2.25
N MET A 63 -7.38 7.13 -1.34
CA MET A 63 -7.48 5.71 -1.69
C MET A 63 -8.78 5.39 -2.44
N ARG A 64 -9.88 6.06 -2.10
CA ARG A 64 -11.17 5.96 -2.81
C ARG A 64 -11.03 6.43 -4.26
N ALA A 65 -10.46 7.61 -4.46
CA ALA A 65 -10.23 8.18 -5.80
C ALA A 65 -9.27 7.30 -6.63
N MET A 66 -8.21 6.78 -6.02
CA MET A 66 -7.28 5.86 -6.69
C MET A 66 -7.97 4.55 -7.11
N GLY A 67 -8.86 4.01 -6.26
CA GLY A 67 -9.66 2.83 -6.60
C GLY A 67 -10.58 3.08 -7.80
N GLU A 68 -11.21 4.25 -7.85
CA GLU A 68 -12.07 4.66 -8.98
C GLU A 68 -11.24 4.86 -10.26
N LEU A 69 -10.05 5.46 -10.17
CA LEU A 69 -9.13 5.64 -11.31
C LEU A 69 -8.70 4.29 -11.89
N LEU A 70 -8.25 3.36 -11.05
CA LEU A 70 -7.84 2.01 -11.45
C LEU A 70 -8.96 1.22 -12.13
N LEU A 71 -10.21 1.46 -11.73
CA LEU A 71 -11.38 0.84 -12.36
C LEU A 71 -11.78 1.52 -13.67
N SER A 72 -11.59 2.83 -13.78
CA SER A 72 -11.98 3.63 -14.96
C SER A 72 -11.09 3.37 -16.18
N ASN A 73 -9.79 3.13 -15.99
CA ASN A 73 -8.84 2.89 -17.08
C ASN A 73 -7.84 1.79 -16.72
N LEU A 74 -8.16 0.54 -17.05
CA LEU A 74 -7.29 -0.62 -16.86
C LEU A 74 -6.00 -0.62 -17.73
N GLN A 75 -5.82 0.38 -18.59
CA GLN A 75 -4.61 0.53 -19.41
C GLN A 75 -3.40 1.07 -18.63
N TYR A 76 -3.61 1.76 -17.51
CA TYR A 76 -2.53 2.21 -16.64
C TYR A 76 -1.89 1.01 -15.93
N LYS A 77 -0.71 0.61 -16.41
CA LYS A 77 0.05 -0.50 -15.81
C LYS A 77 0.90 -0.06 -14.62
N SER A 78 1.17 1.24 -14.51
CA SER A 78 1.99 1.87 -13.49
C SER A 78 1.54 3.31 -13.27
N PHE A 79 1.66 3.83 -12.04
CA PHE A 79 1.32 5.22 -11.70
C PHE A 79 2.26 6.27 -12.34
N ILE A 80 3.31 5.82 -13.03
CA ILE A 80 4.32 6.65 -13.71
C ILE A 80 4.04 6.74 -15.22
N ASP A 81 3.14 5.90 -15.75
CA ASP A 81 2.69 5.90 -17.15
C ASP A 81 1.40 6.74 -17.28
#